data_AF-A0A9X9A0B7-F1
#
_entry.id   AF-A0A9X9A0B7-F1
#
_cell.length_a   1.000
_cell.length_b   1.000
_cell.length_c   1.000
_cell.angle_alpha   90.00
_cell.angle_beta   90.00
_cell.angle_gamma   90.00
#
_symmetry.space_group_name_H-M   'P 1'
#
loop_
_entity.id
_entity.type
_entity.pdbx_description
1 polymer ?
#
loop_
_entity_poly.entity_id
_entity_poly.type
_entity_poly.pdbx_seq_one_letter_code
_entity_poly.pdbx_strand_id
1 'polypeptide(L)' 'ENNSNLTMIDFQDCEKHFYLFDLAVPIYSAIEYSFAGNGNIVDYEHSITEALFEGYQEENELPKEMIDKFPLFIKLKE' A
#
# COMPACT_ATOMS: atom_id res chain seq x y z
N GLU A 1 17.92 17.24 -4.80
CA GLU A 1 16.63 16.60 -4.49
C GLU A 1 15.71 16.78 -5.69
N ASN A 2 15.30 15.68 -6.33
CA ASN A 2 14.24 15.75 -7.33
C ASN A 2 12.92 15.80 -6.55
N ASN A 3 12.26 16.96 -6.53
CA ASN A 3 10.89 17.07 -6.04
C ASN A 3 9.97 16.34 -7.03
N SER A 4 9.86 15.03 -6.85
CA SER A 4 8.90 14.19 -7.57
C SER A 4 7.50 14.51 -7.02
N ASN A 5 6.84 15.48 -7.65
CA ASN A 5 5.46 15.79 -7.30
C ASN A 5 4.54 14.65 -7.76
N LEU A 6 3.75 14.11 -6.83
CA LEU A 6 2.73 13.11 -7.11
C LEU A 6 1.37 13.79 -7.23
N THR A 7 0.63 13.47 -8.30
CA THR A 7 -0.78 13.86 -8.45
C THR A 7 -1.63 12.62 -8.53
N MET A 8 -2.50 12.41 -7.55
CA MET A 8 -3.50 11.34 -7.57
C MET A 8 -4.61 11.67 -8.58
N ILE A 9 -5.06 10.67 -9.33
CA ILE A 9 -6.17 10.76 -10.29
C ILE A 9 -7.12 9.58 -10.06
N ASP A 10 -8.22 9.51 -10.81
CA ASP A 10 -9.17 8.39 -10.79
C ASP A 10 -9.87 8.14 -9.44
N PHE A 11 -10.68 9.13 -9.01
CA PHE A 11 -11.43 9.11 -7.74
C PHE A 11 -12.85 8.53 -7.88
N GLN A 12 -13.12 7.71 -8.91
CA GLN A 12 -14.48 7.22 -9.18
C GLN A 12 -14.98 6.24 -8.11
N ASP A 13 -14.07 5.49 -7.50
CA ASP A 13 -14.35 4.46 -6.49
C ASP A 13 -14.04 4.92 -5.05
N CYS A 14 -13.91 6.22 -4.82
CA CYS A 14 -13.64 6.72 -3.48
C CYS A 14 -14.81 6.49 -2.52
N GLU A 15 -14.54 5.82 -1.40
CA GLU A 15 -15.52 5.48 -0.40
C GLU A 15 -15.02 5.73 1.03
N LYS A 16 -15.94 5.65 2.00
CA LYS A 16 -15.56 5.70 3.41
C LYS A 16 -14.95 4.36 3.79
N HIS A 17 -13.64 4.35 4.01
CA HIS A 17 -12.93 3.16 4.42
C HIS A 17 -11.96 3.44 5.57
N PHE A 18 -11.43 2.39 6.19
CA PHE A 18 -10.30 2.48 7.11
C PHE A 18 -9.06 2.95 6.37
N TYR A 19 -8.31 3.88 6.95
CA TYR A 19 -7.06 4.42 6.40
C TYR A 19 -6.04 3.34 6.01
N LEU A 20 -6.01 2.22 6.74
CA LEU A 20 -5.12 1.10 6.42
C LEU A 20 -5.39 0.48 5.04
N PHE A 21 -6.59 0.66 4.50
CA PHE A 21 -6.93 0.18 3.16
C PHE A 21 -6.28 1.00 2.05
N ASP A 22 -5.97 2.28 2.32
CA ASP A 22 -5.18 3.12 1.40
C ASP A 22 -3.75 2.58 1.24
N LEU A 23 -3.28 1.71 2.13
CA LEU A 23 -2.03 0.96 2.00
C LEU A 23 -2.25 -0.41 1.35
N ALA A 24 -3.33 -1.11 1.72
CA ALA A 24 -3.63 -2.44 1.18
C ALA A 24 -3.88 -2.41 -0.34
N VAL A 25 -4.62 -1.42 -0.83
CA VAL A 25 -4.97 -1.27 -2.25
C VAL A 25 -3.74 -1.15 -3.16
N PRO A 26 -2.80 -0.21 -2.93
CA PRO A 26 -1.61 -0.10 -3.77
C PRO A 26 -0.66 -1.29 -3.64
N ILE A 27 -0.50 -1.88 -2.44
CA ILE A 27 0.34 -3.08 -2.23
C ILE A 27 -0.21 -4.26 -3.03
N TYR A 28 -1.51 -4.55 -2.90
CA TYR A 28 -2.18 -5.59 -3.67
C TYR A 28 -2.02 -5.37 -5.18
N SER A 29 -2.30 -4.15 -5.64
CA SER A 29 -2.21 -3.80 -7.06
C SER A 29 -0.79 -3.94 -7.61
N ALA A 30 0.23 -3.62 -6.80
CA ALA A 30 1.61 -3.76 -7.22
C ALA A 30 2.03 -5.23 -7.38
N ILE A 31 1.61 -6.10 -6.46
CA ILE A 31 1.89 -7.54 -6.53
C ILE A 31 1.19 -8.17 -7.74
N GLU A 32 -0.10 -7.87 -7.93
CA GLU A 32 -0.92 -8.48 -8.97
C GLU A 32 -0.58 -7.97 -10.38
N TYR A 33 -0.30 -6.68 -10.53
CA TYR A 33 -0.20 -6.05 -11.86
C TYR A 33 1.17 -5.45 -12.21
N SER A 34 2.02 -5.17 -11.22
CA SER A 34 3.30 -4.46 -11.44
C SER A 34 4.53 -5.35 -11.30
N PHE A 35 4.38 -6.56 -10.77
CA PHE A 35 5.50 -7.50 -10.65
C PHE A 35 5.90 -8.05 -12.03
N ALA A 36 7.05 -7.60 -12.54
CA ALA A 36 7.54 -7.94 -13.88
C ALA A 36 8.15 -9.37 -14.01
N GLY A 37 8.04 -10.24 -12.99
CA GLY A 37 8.49 -11.64 -13.05
C GLY A 37 10.00 -11.88 -12.99
N ASN A 38 10.82 -10.82 -13.00
CA ASN A 38 12.28 -10.91 -13.10
C ASN A 38 13.01 -11.00 -11.74
N GLY A 39 12.28 -11.29 -10.65
CA GLY A 39 12.80 -11.34 -9.28
C GLY A 39 12.02 -12.30 -8.39
N ASN A 40 12.19 -12.19 -7.08
CA ASN A 40 11.38 -12.92 -6.11
C ASN A 40 10.18 -12.05 -5.71
N ILE A 41 8.97 -12.60 -5.91
CA ILE A 41 7.72 -11.90 -5.59
C ILE A 41 7.60 -11.58 -4.10
N VAL A 42 8.11 -12.46 -3.23
CA VAL A 42 8.09 -12.26 -1.78
C VAL A 42 9.00 -11.11 -1.36
N ASP A 43 10.20 -11.04 -1.95
CA ASP A 43 11.13 -9.94 -1.66
C ASP A 43 10.56 -8.61 -2.17
N TYR A 44 9.89 -8.63 -3.32
CA TYR A 44 9.20 -7.45 -3.85
C TYR A 44 8.06 -7.00 -2.93
N GLU A 45 7.15 -7.91 -2.56
CA GLU A 45 6.05 -7.67 -1.61
C GLU A 45 6.56 -7.06 -0.29
N HIS A 46 7.62 -7.63 0.28
CA HIS A 46 8.22 -7.11 1.50
C HIS A 46 8.76 -5.69 1.30
N SER A 47 9.54 -5.46 0.24
CA SER A 47 10.16 -4.16 -0.02
C SER A 47 9.15 -3.04 -0.28
N ILE A 48 8.07 -3.32 -1.03
CA ILE A 48 7.05 -2.32 -1.31
C ILE A 48 6.16 -2.05 -0.12
N THR A 49 5.87 -3.09 0.67
CA THR A 49 5.11 -2.94 1.93
C THR A 49 5.88 -2.07 2.91
N GLU A 50 7.16 -2.37 3.14
CA GLU A 50 8.03 -1.57 4.02
C GLU A 50 8.09 -0.11 3.58
N ALA A 51 8.40 0.15 2.31
CA ALA A 51 8.50 1.51 1.78
C ALA A 51 7.18 2.31 1.89
N LEU A 52 6.03 1.68 1.65
CA LEU A 52 4.73 2.35 1.76
C LEU A 52 4.35 2.65 3.22
N PHE A 53 4.62 1.73 4.15
CA PHE A 53 4.35 1.97 5.56
C PHE A 53 5.28 3.06 6.11
N GLU A 54 6.59 3.00 5.81
CA GLU A 54 7.54 4.01 6.26
C GLU A 54 7.14 5.40 5.78
N GLY A 55 6.89 5.58 4.47
CA GLY A 55 6.49 6.88 3.92
C GLY A 55 5.14 7.38 4.44
N TYR A 56 4.17 6.48 4.67
CA TYR A 56 2.87 6.87 5.21
C TYR A 56 2.97 7.34 6.68
N GLN A 57 3.83 6.69 7.46
CA GLN A 57 4.03 7.00 8.87
C GLN A 57 4.85 8.28 9.12
N GLU A 58 5.50 8.85 8.11
CA GLU A 58 6.10 10.19 8.19
C GLU A 58 5.05 11.28 8.43
N GLU A 59 3.83 11.10 7.90
CA GLU A 59 2.76 12.11 7.94
C GLU A 59 1.53 11.66 8.72
N ASN A 60 1.31 10.35 8.90
CA ASN A 60 0.14 9.82 9.61
C ASN A 60 0.45 8.62 10.51
N GLU A 61 0.11 8.74 11.81
CA GLU A 61 0.27 7.66 12.76
C GLU A 61 -0.85 6.61 12.63
N LEU A 62 -0.46 5.34 12.47
CA LEU A 62 -1.38 4.21 12.51
C LEU A 62 -1.25 3.48 13.86
N PRO A 63 -2.36 3.23 14.58
CA PRO A 63 -2.33 2.41 15.78
C PRO A 63 -1.80 1.01 15.47
N LYS A 64 -0.95 0.48 16.35
CA LYS A 64 -0.39 -0.88 16.18
C LYS A 64 -1.47 -1.94 15.99
N GLU A 65 -2.57 -1.84 16.74
CA GLU A 65 -3.73 -2.73 16.63
C GLU A 65 -4.42 -2.70 15.26
N MET A 66 -4.27 -1.59 14.51
CA MET A 66 -4.73 -1.50 13.13
C MET A 66 -3.71 -2.15 12.20
N ILE A 67 -2.41 -1.85 12.36
CA ILE A 67 -1.34 -2.47 11.57
C ILE A 67 -1.38 -4.01 11.68
N ASP A 68 -1.62 -4.54 12.87
CA ASP A 68 -1.75 -5.99 13.10
C ASP A 68 -2.91 -6.62 12.31
N LYS A 69 -3.90 -5.83 11.89
CA LYS A 69 -5.02 -6.25 11.04
C LYS A 69 -4.73 -6.11 9.54
N PHE A 70 -3.57 -5.59 9.14
CA PHE A 70 -3.23 -5.40 7.73
C PHE A 70 -3.44 -6.65 6.85
N PRO A 71 -3.07 -7.87 7.28
CA PRO A 71 -3.36 -9.08 6.49
C PRO A 71 -4.84 -9.31 6.21
N LEU A 72 -5.76 -8.82 7.06
CA LEU A 72 -7.20 -8.88 6.81
C LEU A 72 -7.62 -7.95 5.67
N PHE A 73 -7.01 -6.77 5.58
CA PHE A 73 -7.31 -5.79 4.53
C PHE A 73 -6.78 -6.21 3.17
N ILE A 74 -5.65 -6.91 3.11
CA ILE A 74 -5.17 -7.55 1.87
C ILE A 74 -6.19 -8.60 1.39
N LYS A 75 -6.65 -9.49 2.27
CA LYS A 75 -7.68 -10.49 1.93
C LYS A 75 -9.03 -9.90 1.56
N LEU A 76 -9.36 -8.71 2.07
CA LEU A 76 -10.60 -8.01 1.70
C LEU A 76 -10.52 -7.48 0.26
N LYS A 77 -9.30 -7.24 -0.24
CA LYS A 77 -9.05 -6.66 -1.56
C LYS A 77 -8.82 -7.71 -2.66
N GLU A 78 -8.38 -8.92 -2.29
CA GLU A 78 -8.39 -10.15 -3.13
C GLU A 78 -9.76 -10.36 -3.80
#